data_AF-A0A968SXC6-F1
#
_entry.id   AF-A0A968SXC6-F1
#
_cell.length_a   1.000
_cell.length_b   1.000
_cell.length_c   1.000
_cell.angle_alpha   90.00
_cell.angle_beta   90.00
_cell.angle_gamma   90.00
#
_symmetry.space_group_name_H-M   'P 1'
#
loop_
_entity.id
_entity.type
_entity.pdbx_description
1 polymer ?
#
loop_
_entity_poly.entity_id
_entity_poly.type
_entity_poly.pdbx_seq_one_letter_code
_entity_poly.pdbx_strand_id
1 'polypeptide(L)' 'MTQPYPSAIQALALHHGSWQGIFREYDGSSLALKSQKRSIITFSQPEPGAIHQTNTYLPMETDPTQPEGSGSSI' A
#
# COMPACT_ATOMS: atom_id res chain seq x y z
N MET A 1 -11.23 -14.73 33.85
CA MET A 1 -9.96 -15.17 33.22
C MET A 1 -9.74 -14.29 32.00
N THR A 2 -8.84 -13.30 32.08
CA THR A 2 -8.47 -12.47 30.93
C THR A 2 -7.38 -13.18 30.15
N GLN A 3 -7.68 -13.62 28.93
CA GLN A 3 -6.66 -14.11 27.99
C GLN A 3 -5.60 -13.01 27.82
N PRO A 4 -4.29 -13.35 27.85
CA PRO A 4 -3.26 -12.35 27.61
C PRO A 4 -3.41 -11.80 26.18
N TYR A 5 -3.27 -10.48 26.03
CA TYR A 5 -3.24 -9.87 24.70
C TYR A 5 -2.09 -10.47 23.88
N PRO A 6 -2.30 -10.73 22.58
CA PRO A 6 -1.22 -11.19 21.72
C PRO A 6 -0.07 -10.18 21.75
N SER A 7 1.17 -10.69 21.74
CA SER A 7 2.35 -9.84 21.59
C SER A 7 2.27 -9.03 20.29
N ALA A 8 2.98 -7.91 20.19
CA ALA A 8 2.99 -7.10 18.97
C ALA A 8 3.34 -7.94 17.71
N ILE A 9 4.24 -8.93 17.86
CA ILE A 9 4.61 -9.85 16.79
C ILE A 9 3.46 -10.83 16.47
N GLN A 10 2.77 -11.36 17.47
CA GLN A 10 1.60 -12.23 17.24
C GLN A 10 0.45 -11.48 16.56
N ALA A 11 0.25 -10.20 16.88
CA ALA A 11 -0.73 -9.36 16.20
C ALA A 11 -0.33 -9.09 14.73
N LEU A 12 0.95 -8.83 14.46
CA LEU A 12 1.47 -8.63 13.10
C LEU A 12 1.46 -9.93 12.27
N ALA A 13 1.68 -11.09 12.90
CA ALA A 13 1.63 -12.40 12.23
C ALA A 13 0.25 -12.70 11.60
N LEU A 14 -0.83 -12.10 12.10
CA LEU A 14 -2.17 -12.21 11.48
C LEU A 14 -2.23 -11.64 10.05
N HIS A 15 -1.27 -10.81 9.67
CA HIS A 15 -1.22 -10.16 8.37
C HIS A 15 -0.32 -10.91 7.38
N HIS A 16 0.22 -12.07 7.78
CA HIS A 16 1.12 -12.88 6.95
C HIS A 16 0.50 -13.24 5.60
N GLY A 17 1.26 -13.05 4.53
CA GLY A 17 0.79 -13.23 3.15
C GLY A 17 0.92 -11.97 2.30
N SER A 18 0.36 -12.04 1.09
CA SER A 18 0.41 -10.95 0.11
C SER A 18 -0.95 -10.29 -0.06
N TRP A 19 -0.95 -8.97 -0.03
CA TRP A 19 -2.13 -8.11 -0.09
C TRP A 19 -2.02 -7.23 -1.32
N GLN A 20 -3.00 -7.33 -2.22
CA GLN A 20 -3.05 -6.50 -3.43
C GLN A 20 -4.08 -5.40 -3.22
N GLY A 21 -3.74 -4.18 -3.65
CA GLY A 21 -4.62 -3.04 -3.48
C GLY A 21 -4.24 -1.84 -4.32
N ILE A 22 -4.91 -0.73 -4.04
CA ILE A 22 -4.71 0.55 -4.71
C ILE A 22 -4.26 1.56 -3.65
N PHE A 23 -3.05 2.08 -3.81
CA PHE A 23 -2.56 3.22 -3.04
C PHE A 23 -3.06 4.51 -3.69
N ARG A 24 -3.66 5.39 -2.90
CA ARG A 24 -4.16 6.71 -3.33
C ARG A 24 -3.52 7.79 -2.49
N GLU A 25 -2.96 8.78 -3.16
CA GLU A 25 -2.43 9.99 -2.54
C GLU A 25 -3.39 11.14 -2.81
N TYR A 26 -3.81 11.82 -1.76
CA TYR A 26 -4.70 12.97 -1.82
C TYR A 26 -3.96 14.23 -1.38
N ASP A 27 -4.28 15.36 -1.99
CA ASP A 27 -3.86 16.66 -1.52
C ASP A 27 -4.56 16.98 -0.19
N GLY A 28 -3.79 17.35 0.83
CA GLY A 28 -4.32 17.57 2.19
C GLY A 28 -5.24 18.78 2.34
N SER A 29 -5.24 19.71 1.38
CA SER A 29 -6.03 20.94 1.45
C SER A 29 -7.34 20.84 0.67
N SER A 30 -7.29 20.29 -0.54
CA SER A 30 -8.41 20.17 -1.46
C SER A 30 -9.08 18.80 -1.44
N LEU A 31 -8.42 17.80 -0.81
CA LEU A 31 -8.77 16.38 -0.91
C LEU A 31 -8.80 15.87 -2.36
N ALA A 32 -8.20 16.61 -3.31
CA ALA A 32 -8.09 16.18 -4.69
C ALA A 32 -7.14 14.99 -4.81
N LEU A 33 -7.49 14.02 -5.67
CA LEU A 33 -6.62 12.87 -5.94
C LEU A 33 -5.38 13.34 -6.70
N LYS A 34 -4.19 13.16 -6.11
CA LYS A 34 -2.91 13.55 -6.67
C LYS A 34 -2.24 12.40 -7.43
N SER A 35 -2.27 11.19 -6.86
CA SER A 35 -1.68 10.02 -7.50
C SER A 35 -2.39 8.73 -7.10
N GLN A 36 -2.33 7.73 -7.98
CA GLN A 36 -2.87 6.39 -7.71
C GLN A 36 -1.93 5.32 -8.28
N LYS A 37 -1.66 4.27 -7.50
CA LYS A 37 -0.77 3.16 -7.89
C LYS A 37 -1.37 1.83 -7.46
N ARG A 38 -1.18 0.78 -8.26
CA ARG A 38 -1.39 -0.59 -7.77
C ARG A 38 -0.26 -0.91 -6.80
N SER A 39 -0.57 -1.57 -5.69
CA SER A 39 0.40 -1.94 -4.65
C SER A 39 0.22 -3.40 -4.27
N ILE A 40 1.34 -4.06 -4.04
CA ILE A 40 1.40 -5.38 -3.42
C ILE A 40 2.21 -5.25 -2.14
N ILE A 41 1.58 -5.50 -0.99
CA ILE A 41 2.24 -5.53 0.32
C ILE A 41 2.39 -6.98 0.72
N THR A 42 3.60 -7.41 1.08
CA THR A 42 3.83 -8.78 1.57
C THR A 42 4.39 -8.73 2.97
N PHE A 43 3.74 -9.47 3.88
CA PHE A 43 4.24 -9.72 5.23
C PHE A 43 4.77 -11.15 5.31
N SER A 44 6.03 -11.30 5.71
CA SER A 44 6.66 -12.61 5.92
C SER A 44 7.36 -12.69 7.27
N GLN A 45 7.48 -13.91 7.80
CA GLN A 45 8.23 -14.20 9.02
C GLN A 45 9.37 -15.19 8.70
N PRO A 46 10.49 -14.72 8.11
CA PRO A 46 11.61 -15.61 7.81
C PRO A 46 12.31 -16.11 9.09
N GLU A 47 12.24 -15.34 10.17
CA GLU A 47 12.87 -15.66 11.46
C GLU A 47 11.84 -15.52 12.60
N PRO A 48 11.86 -16.43 13.61
CA PRO A 48 10.98 -16.31 14.77
C PRO A 48 11.18 -14.97 15.49
N GLY A 49 10.08 -14.25 15.71
CA GLY A 49 10.11 -12.98 16.44
C GLY A 49 10.30 -11.72 15.58
N ALA A 50 10.50 -11.84 14.28
CA ALA A 50 10.55 -10.69 13.36
C ALA A 50 9.49 -10.80 12.26
N ILE A 51 8.90 -9.67 11.86
CA ILE A 51 8.01 -9.58 10.69
C ILE A 51 8.67 -8.66 9.67
N HIS A 52 8.83 -9.15 8.45
CA HIS A 52 9.34 -8.38 7.32
C HIS A 52 8.15 -7.92 6.49
N GLN A 53 8.12 -6.63 6.14
CA GLN A 53 7.12 -6.06 5.25
C GLN A 53 7.82 -5.54 3.98
N THR A 54 7.35 -5.97 2.83
CA THR A 54 7.73 -5.37 1.54
C THR A 54 6.54 -4.68 0.90
N ASN A 55 6.78 -3.62 0.15
CA ASN A 55 5.76 -2.92 -0.63
C ASN A 55 6.28 -2.70 -2.05
N THR A 56 5.57 -3.24 -3.03
CA THR A 56 5.88 -3.10 -4.45
C THR A 56 4.78 -2.29 -5.12
N TYR A 57 5.17 -1.21 -5.80
CA TYR A 57 4.24 -0.40 -6.59
C TYR A 57 4.33 -0.81 -8.06
N LEU A 58 3.17 -1.04 -8.67
CA LEU A 58 3.04 -1.33 -10.09
C LEU A 58 2.44 -0.10 -10.80
N PRO A 59 2.90 0.21 -12.02
CA PRO A 59 2.26 1.23 -12.84
C PRO A 59 0.78 0.87 -13.01
N MET A 60 -0.10 1.87 -12.90
CA MET A 60 -1.45 1.71 -13.42
C MET A 60 -1.36 1.79 -14.93
N GLU A 61 -1.98 0.86 -15.63
CA GLU A 61 -2.27 1.08 -17.06
C GLU A 61 -3.05 2.40 -17.13
N THR A 62 -2.45 3.40 -17.76
CA THR A 62 -3.15 4.61 -18.14
C THR A 62 -4.26 4.19 -19.08
N ASP A 63 -5.50 4.51 -18.71
CA ASP A 63 -6.62 4.37 -19.62
C ASP A 63 -6.29 5.18 -20.89
N PRO A 64 -6.24 4.56 -22.08
CA PRO A 64 -5.93 5.27 -23.31
C PRO A 64 -6.97 6.34 -23.68
N THR A 65 -8.05 6.48 -22.89
CA THR A 65 -9.06 7.53 -23.07
C THR A 65 -8.76 8.86 -22.38
N GLN A 66 -7.65 9.02 -21.65
CA GLN A 66 -7.23 10.35 -21.19
C GLN A 66 -6.54 11.13 -22.32
N PRO A 67 -7.07 12.30 -22.75
CA PRO A 67 -6.41 13.12 -23.75
C PRO A 67 -5.11 13.68 -23.18
N GLU A 68 -4.02 13.54 -23.94
CA GLU A 68 -2.77 14.27 -23.72
C GLU A 68 -3.08 15.77 -23.80
N GLY A 69 -3.14 16.44 -22.64
CA GLY A 69 -3.72 17.78 -22.60
C GLY A 69 -3.26 18.61 -21.42
N SER A 70 -1.99 19.02 -21.43
CA SER A 70 -1.56 20.41 -21.22
C SER A 70 -0.05 20.42 -20.97
N GLY A 71 0.71 20.58 -22.06
CA GLY A 71 2.05 21.13 -21.94
C GLY A 71 1.93 22.56 -21.41
N SER A 72 2.49 22.81 -20.23
CA SER A 72 2.85 24.16 -19.82
C SER A 72 4.32 24.38 -20.13
N SER A 73 4.57 25.02 -21.27
CA SER A 73 5.77 25.84 -21.44
C SER A 73 5.64 27.05 -20.52
N ILE A 74 6.63 27.26 -19.65
CA ILE A 74 7.03 28.60 -19.19
C ILE A 74 8.53 28.70 -19.47
#